data_AF-W1XH88-F1
#
_entry.id   AF-W1XH88-F1
#
_cell.length_a   1.000
_cell.length_b   1.000
_cell.length_c   1.000
_cell.angle_alpha   90.00
_cell.angle_beta   90.00
_cell.angle_gamma   90.00
#
_symmetry.space_group_name_H-M   'P 1'
#
loop_
_entity.id
_entity.type
_entity.pdbx_description
1 polymer ?
#
loop_
_entity_poly.entity_id
_entity_poly.type
_entity_poly.pdbx_seq_one_letter_code
_entity_poly.pdbx_strand_id
1 'polypeptide(L)'
;YRTERYGADSHRPEEITYADTLEEDVLRRDFTVNGMAMNRYGEVIDLVGGRRDIKHKTLRTIGNAQERFEEDALRLFRACRFVAKLDFLPSKELL
;
A
#
# COMPACT_ATOMS: atom_id res chain seq x y z
N TYR A 1 -11.08 -2.64 8.93
CA TYR A 1 -9.90 -1.89 8.42
C TYR A 1 -9.96 -0.48 8.97
N ARG A 2 -8.87 0.19 9.38
CA ARG A 2 -8.93 1.46 10.17
C ARG A 2 -8.14 2.60 9.53
N THR A 3 -8.71 3.82 9.46
CA THR A 3 -8.02 5.10 9.18
C THR A 3 -8.08 5.94 10.44
N GLU A 4 -7.00 6.67 10.75
CA GLU A 4 -6.87 7.49 11.94
C GLU A 4 -6.63 8.94 11.54
N ARG A 5 -7.42 9.87 12.06
CA ARG A 5 -7.22 11.31 11.91
C ARG A 5 -6.76 11.89 13.24
N TYR A 6 -5.61 12.53 13.23
CA TYR A 6 -5.00 13.14 14.42
C TYR A 6 -5.29 14.64 14.45
N GLY A 7 -5.65 15.15 15.62
CA GLY A 7 -5.87 16.57 15.86
C GLY A 7 -4.66 17.25 16.51
N ALA A 8 -4.92 18.16 17.45
CA ALA A 8 -3.87 18.93 18.14
C ALA A 8 -2.98 18.07 19.06
N ASP A 9 -3.50 16.94 19.53
CA ASP A 9 -2.75 15.95 20.31
C ASP A 9 -2.38 14.75 19.43
N SER A 10 -1.09 14.61 19.13
CA SER A 10 -0.56 13.59 18.23
C SER A 10 -0.57 12.17 18.81
N HIS A 11 -0.88 12.01 20.10
CA HIS A 11 -0.86 10.68 20.75
C HIS A 11 -2.19 9.93 20.68
N ARG A 12 -3.30 10.60 20.33
CA ARG A 12 -4.62 9.96 20.19
C ARG A 12 -5.34 10.49 18.95
N PRO A 13 -5.80 9.59 18.06
CA PRO A 13 -6.61 10.02 16.93
C PRO A 13 -7.97 10.53 17.40
N GLU A 14 -8.37 11.70 16.91
CA GLU A 14 -9.69 12.31 17.14
C GLU A 14 -10.79 11.54 16.41
N GLU A 15 -10.45 10.94 15.26
CA GLU A 15 -11.41 10.20 14.45
C GLU A 15 -10.83 8.87 13.98
N ILE A 16 -11.66 7.83 14.09
CA ILE A 16 -11.34 6.48 13.63
C ILE A 16 -12.41 6.07 12.62
N THR A 17 -12.05 6.06 11.34
CA THR A 17 -12.96 5.56 10.29
C THR A 17 -12.61 4.12 9.99
N TYR A 18 -13.59 3.23 10.07
CA TYR A 18 -13.39 1.86 9.61
C TYR A 18 -13.72 1.80 8.10
N ALA A 19 -12.84 1.22 7.29
CA ALA A 19 -13.18 0.88 5.91
C ALA A 19 -14.17 -0.30 5.92
N ASP A 20 -15.25 -0.15 5.16
CA ASP A 20 -16.41 -1.04 5.12
C ASP A 20 -16.12 -2.29 4.28
N THR A 21 -15.15 -2.20 3.38
CA THR A 21 -14.77 -3.31 2.49
C THR A 21 -13.27 -3.61 2.50
N LEU A 22 -12.92 -4.85 2.13
CA LEU A 22 -11.53 -5.25 1.87
C LEU A 22 -10.92 -4.42 0.74
N GLU A 23 -11.70 -4.12 -0.29
CA GLU A 23 -11.28 -3.33 -1.44
C GLU A 23 -10.84 -1.92 -1.00
N GLU A 24 -11.66 -1.26 -0.18
CA GLU A 24 -11.31 0.02 0.40
C GLU A 24 -10.00 -0.05 1.19
N ASP A 25 -9.74 -1.09 1.98
CA ASP A 25 -8.46 -1.22 2.70
C ASP A 25 -7.27 -1.40 1.78
N VAL A 26 -7.42 -2.23 0.75
CA VAL A 26 -6.37 -2.54 -0.21
C VAL A 26 -5.97 -1.27 -0.97
N LEU A 27 -6.95 -0.46 -1.40
CA LEU A 27 -6.72 0.78 -2.14
C LEU A 27 -5.89 1.82 -1.35
N ARG A 28 -5.88 1.74 -0.02
CA ARG A 28 -5.12 2.63 0.87
C ARG A 28 -3.70 2.15 1.15
N ARG A 29 -3.26 1.01 0.61
CA ARG A 29 -1.90 0.51 0.80
C ARG A 29 -0.91 1.15 -0.17
N ASP A 30 0.38 1.02 0.13
CA ASP A 30 1.46 1.67 -0.61
C ASP A 30 1.69 1.02 -1.98
N PHE A 31 1.94 -0.29 -2.01
CA PHE A 31 2.34 -1.03 -3.22
C PHE A 31 1.41 -2.22 -3.50
N THR A 32 1.23 -2.56 -4.77
CA THR A 32 0.37 -3.66 -5.23
C THR A 32 0.73 -4.99 -4.55
N VAL A 33 2.03 -5.23 -4.38
CA VAL A 33 2.59 -6.41 -3.70
C VAL A 33 2.23 -6.49 -2.20
N ASN A 34 1.91 -5.35 -1.58
CA ASN A 34 1.41 -5.26 -0.20
C ASN A 34 -0.13 -5.19 -0.15
N GLY A 35 -0.79 -5.03 -1.29
CA GLY A 35 -2.24 -4.89 -1.47
C GLY A 35 -3.02 -6.21 -1.58
N MET A 36 -2.44 -7.32 -1.15
CA MET A 36 -3.12 -8.62 -1.19
C MET A 36 -3.64 -9.00 0.19
N ALA A 37 -4.70 -9.78 0.21
CA ALA A 37 -5.25 -10.39 1.41
C ALA A 37 -5.28 -11.91 1.28
N MET A 38 -5.38 -12.58 2.42
CA MET A 38 -5.53 -14.03 2.47
C MET A 38 -6.70 -14.34 3.41
N ASN A 39 -7.61 -15.21 2.97
CA ASN A 39 -8.70 -15.65 3.83
C ASN A 39 -8.25 -16.80 4.76
N ARG A 40 -9.13 -17.21 5.67
CA ARG A 40 -8.85 -18.28 6.65
C ARG A 40 -8.55 -19.65 6.05
N TYR A 41 -8.83 -19.86 4.76
CA TYR A 41 -8.58 -21.11 4.03
C TYR A 41 -7.29 -21.05 3.20
N GLY A 42 -6.53 -19.95 3.30
CA GLY A 42 -5.28 -19.77 2.56
C GLY A 42 -5.46 -19.23 1.13
N GLU A 43 -6.68 -18.88 0.74
CA GLU A 43 -6.92 -18.33 -0.59
C GLU A 43 -6.48 -16.87 -0.64
N VAL A 44 -5.60 -16.56 -1.59
CA VAL A 44 -5.07 -15.20 -1.81
C VAL A 44 -6.03 -14.41 -2.69
N ILE A 45 -6.54 -13.32 -2.13
CA ILE A 45 -7.36 -12.33 -2.81
C ILE A 45 -6.43 -11.20 -3.27
N ASP A 46 -6.38 -11.00 -4.59
CA ASP A 46 -5.55 -9.97 -5.23
C ASP A 46 -6.44 -9.07 -6.10
N LEU A 47 -6.72 -7.87 -5.59
CA LEU A 47 -7.58 -6.89 -6.26
C LEU A 47 -6.78 -5.85 -7.07
N VAL A 48 -5.44 -5.85 -6.94
CA VAL A 48 -4.57 -4.78 -7.46
C VAL A 48 -3.42 -5.30 -8.33
N GLY A 49 -3.37 -6.60 -8.59
CA GLY A 49 -2.34 -7.23 -9.44
C GLY A 49 -1.01 -7.49 -8.72
N GLY A 50 -1.03 -7.58 -7.39
CA GLY A 50 0.16 -7.85 -6.58
C GLY A 50 0.84 -9.18 -6.92
N ARG A 51 0.10 -10.22 -7.30
CA ARG A 51 0.68 -11.53 -7.70
C ARG A 51 1.50 -11.41 -8.97
N ARG A 52 1.00 -10.64 -9.95
CA ARG A 52 1.73 -10.37 -11.19
C ARG A 52 3.00 -9.60 -10.88
N ASP A 53 2.90 -8.57 -10.05
CA ASP A 53 4.03 -7.69 -9.75
C ASP A 53 5.10 -8.40 -8.90
N ILE A 54 4.71 -9.30 -7.99
CA ILE A 54 5.65 -10.23 -7.32
C ILE A 54 6.37 -11.12 -8.33
N LYS A 55 5.64 -11.74 -9.27
CA LYS A 55 6.22 -12.63 -10.28
C LYS A 55 7.28 -11.93 -11.14
N HIS A 56 7.04 -10.66 -11.47
CA HIS A 56 7.96 -9.86 -12.29
C HIS A 56 8.98 -9.06 -11.46
N LYS A 57 8.95 -9.18 -10.12
CA LYS A 57 9.74 -8.34 -9.20
C LYS A 57 9.57 -6.85 -9.48
N THR A 58 8.35 -6.42 -9.76
CA THR A 58 8.03 -5.01 -10.05
C THR A 58 7.43 -4.37 -8.81
N LEU A 59 8.00 -3.26 -8.35
CA LEU A 59 7.42 -2.44 -7.30
C LEU A 59 6.52 -1.39 -7.95
N ARG A 60 5.21 -1.46 -7.69
CA ARG A 60 4.20 -0.56 -8.25
C ARG A 60 3.30 -0.03 -7.14
N THR A 61 2.95 1.25 -7.18
CA THR A 61 2.00 1.85 -6.23
C THR A 61 0.57 1.39 -6.51
N ILE A 62 -0.27 1.35 -5.48
CA ILE A 62 -1.71 1.19 -5.69
C ILE A 62 -2.28 2.58 -5.99
N GLY A 63 -2.94 2.72 -7.14
CA GLY A 63 -3.39 4.02 -7.64
C GLY A 63 -2.24 4.87 -8.21
N ASN A 64 -2.44 6.19 -8.24
CA ASN A 64 -1.51 7.14 -8.84
C ASN A 64 -0.29 7.39 -7.95
N ALA A 65 0.92 7.05 -8.41
CA ALA A 65 2.14 7.19 -7.62
C ALA A 65 2.37 8.62 -7.07
N GLN A 66 2.10 9.64 -7.88
CA GLN A 66 2.28 11.04 -7.51
C GLN A 66 1.39 11.43 -6.32
N GLU A 67 0.09 11.15 -6.43
CA GLU A 67 -0.89 11.42 -5.36
C GLU A 67 -0.50 10.68 -4.07
N ARG A 68 -0.05 9.43 -4.19
CA ARG A 68 0.33 8.61 -3.03
C ARG A 68 1.59 9.13 -2.33
N PHE A 69 2.54 9.74 -3.03
CA PHE A 69 3.72 10.34 -2.43
C PHE A 69 3.45 11.72 -1.84
N GLU A 70 2.50 12.46 -2.41
CA GLU A 70 2.02 13.74 -1.85
C GLU A 70 1.29 13.53 -0.51
N GLU A 71 0.50 12.46 -0.37
CA GLU A 71 -0.14 12.09 0.89
C GLU A 71 0.86 11.70 1.99
N ASP A 72 1.91 10.95 1.64
CA ASP A 72 2.86 10.39 2.59
C ASP A 72 4.23 10.17 1.91
N ALA A 73 5.13 11.14 2.11
CA ALA A 73 6.50 11.11 1.58
C ALA A 73 7.32 9.90 2.09
N LEU A 74 6.96 9.27 3.22
CA LEU A 74 7.64 8.08 3.72
C LEU A 74 7.43 6.86 2.80
N ARG A 75 6.39 6.87 1.96
CA ARG A 75 6.18 5.83 0.94
C ARG A 75 7.33 5.79 -0.07
N LEU A 76 7.96 6.92 -0.39
CA LEU A 76 9.14 6.94 -1.26
C LEU A 76 10.35 6.26 -0.60
N PHE A 77 10.62 6.57 0.68
CA PHE A 77 11.66 5.88 1.44
C PHE A 77 11.40 4.38 1.57
N ARG A 78 10.14 3.99 1.77
CA ARG A 78 9.73 2.57 1.73
C ARG A 78 10.02 1.97 0.37
N ALA A 79 9.77 2.69 -0.72
CA ALA A 79 10.06 2.22 -2.07
C ALA A 79 11.56 1.92 -2.24
N CYS A 80 12.43 2.86 -1.86
CA CYS A 80 13.88 2.67 -1.89
C CYS A 80 14.31 1.44 -1.07
N ARG A 81 13.74 1.27 0.13
CA ARG A 81 14.01 0.10 0.98
C ARG A 81 13.58 -1.21 0.32
N PHE A 82 12.41 -1.24 -0.32
CA PHE A 82 11.91 -2.43 -1.03
C PHE A 82 12.81 -2.81 -2.21
N VAL A 83 13.22 -1.83 -3.02
CA VAL A 83 14.17 -2.01 -4.12
C VAL A 83 15.50 -2.58 -3.59
N ALA A 84 16.05 -1.98 -2.54
CA ALA A 84 17.35 -2.40 -1.98
C ALA A 84 17.32 -3.77 -1.28
N LYS A 85 16.22 -4.10 -0.58
CA LYS A 85 16.14 -5.31 0.26
C LYS A 85 15.61 -6.54 -0.48
N LEU A 86 14.65 -6.34 -1.39
CA LEU A 86 13.91 -7.44 -2.01
C LEU A 86 14.25 -7.64 -3.49
N ASP A 87 15.17 -6.85 -4.05
CA ASP A 87 15.58 -6.95 -5.46
C ASP A 87 14.40 -6.73 -6.43
N PHE A 88 13.53 -5.77 -6.07
CA PHE A 88 12.42 -5.32 -6.92
C PHE A 88 12.88 -4.14 -7.78
N LEU A 89 12.34 -4.02 -8.99
CA LEU A 89 12.53 -2.88 -9.86
C LEU A 89 11.31 -1.94 -9.78
N PRO A 90 11.50 -0.62 -9.63
CA PRO A 90 10.38 0.33 -9.66
C PRO A 90 9.69 0.30 -11.03
N SER A 91 8.36 0.40 -11.04
CA SER A 91 7.62 0.61 -12.28
C SER A 91 7.98 1.98 -12.89
N LYS A 92 7.69 2.17 -14.18
CA LYS A 92 7.91 3.47 -14.85
C LYS A 92 7.17 4.63 -14.20
N GLU A 93 6.08 4.36 -13.48
CA GLU A 93 5.29 5.38 -12.78
C GLU A 93 5.93 5.81 -11.45
N LEU A 94 6.88 5.02 -10.91
CA LEU A 94 7.65 5.38 -9.72
C LEU A 94 8.96 6.13 -10.03
N LEU A 95 9.32 6.24 -11.31
CA LEU A 95 10.53 6.93 -11.79
C LEU A 95 10.16 8.33 -12.30
#